data_AF-A0A810BMM7-F1
#
_entry.id   AF-A0A810BMM7-F1
#
_cell.length_a   1.000
_cell.length_b   1.000
_cell.length_c   1.000
_cell.angle_alpha   90.00
_cell.angle_beta   90.00
_cell.angle_gamma   90.00
#
_symmetry.space_group_name_H-M   'P 1'
#
loop_
_entity.id
_entity.type
_entity.pdbx_description
1 polymer ?
#
loop_
_entity_poly.entity_id
_entity_poly.type
_entity_poly.pdbx_seq_one_letter_code
_entity_poly.pdbx_strand_id
1 'polypeptide(L)'
;MVKFDYTAEGRIVSVRDTFAAFNEPSAPIPPEITAITGITDEMVAGQRIDDAAVSAFVDDAVITIAYNSGFERKFAERYWPIFEQKAWGCSATEIDWRKHGFAGAQLGYLLTGVGFFHQAHRAVDDCHALLEVLAFELPDTGAPALALLLEKARKPTMRIWAEQSPFELKDSLKRRGYRLERRQRRSTQVVVHRCRRGRAGRRDLVLAKRDLHARRRARRAAADRLHALLGEGLAWLSAFALA
;
A
#
# COMPACT_ATOMS: atom_id res chain seq x y z
N MET A 1 -8.94 2.59 13.74
CA MET A 1 -8.32 1.26 13.69
C MET A 1 -8.98 0.39 14.74
N VAL A 2 -9.15 -0.90 14.46
CA VAL A 2 -9.71 -1.87 15.42
C VAL A 2 -8.71 -3.02 15.55
N LYS A 3 -8.32 -3.34 16.78
CA LYS A 3 -7.47 -4.48 17.12
C LYS A 3 -8.37 -5.65 17.48
N PHE A 4 -8.09 -6.82 16.92
CA PHE A 4 -8.91 -8.02 17.13
C PHE A 4 -8.04 -9.27 17.14
N ASP A 5 -8.55 -10.29 17.82
CA ASP A 5 -7.95 -11.62 17.86
C ASP A 5 -8.64 -12.55 16.87
N TYR A 6 -7.86 -13.47 16.30
CA TYR A 6 -8.37 -14.50 15.42
C TYR A 6 -7.62 -15.83 15.64
N THR A 7 -8.28 -16.94 15.31
CA THR A 7 -7.73 -18.30 15.38
C THR A 7 -6.85 -18.63 14.18
N ALA A 8 -6.10 -19.74 14.23
CA ALA A 8 -5.27 -20.16 13.10
C ALA A 8 -6.07 -20.40 11.80
N GLU A 9 -7.34 -20.81 11.96
CA GLU A 9 -8.35 -21.06 10.94
C GLU A 9 -9.03 -19.78 10.43
N GLY A 10 -8.66 -18.61 10.97
CA GLY A 10 -9.20 -17.32 10.52
C GLY A 10 -10.58 -16.97 11.11
N ARG A 11 -10.99 -17.59 12.23
CA ARG A 11 -12.20 -17.15 12.96
C ARG A 11 -11.86 -15.97 13.85
N ILE A 12 -12.58 -14.86 13.73
CA ILE A 12 -12.46 -13.71 14.63
C ILE A 12 -13.04 -14.09 15.99
N VAL A 13 -12.29 -13.85 17.06
CA VAL A 13 -12.63 -14.28 18.43
C VAL A 13 -13.15 -13.11 19.25
N SER A 14 -12.45 -11.98 19.21
CA SER A 14 -12.82 -10.79 19.99
C SER A 14 -12.20 -9.53 19.41
N VAL A 15 -12.89 -8.40 19.60
CA VAL A 15 -12.29 -7.07 19.45
C VAL A 15 -11.60 -6.73 20.78
N ARG A 16 -10.32 -6.38 20.69
CA ARG A 16 -9.47 -6.06 21.85
C ARG A 16 -9.48 -4.60 22.18
N ASP A 17 -9.36 -3.76 21.17
CA ASP A 17 -9.21 -2.32 21.37
C ASP A 17 -9.56 -1.55 20.08
N THR A 18 -9.88 -0.27 20.23
CA THR A 18 -10.24 0.63 19.13
C THR A 18 -9.51 1.95 19.29
N PHE A 19 -8.86 2.38 18.21
CA PHE A 19 -8.18 3.66 18.13
C PHE A 19 -8.86 4.58 17.11
N ALA A 20 -9.29 5.75 17.56
CA ALA A 20 -9.86 6.81 16.74
C ALA A 20 -9.21 8.15 17.11
N ALA A 21 -8.80 8.91 16.10
CA ALA A 21 -8.24 10.24 16.30
C ALA A 21 -8.45 11.09 15.04
N PHE A 22 -8.56 12.40 15.22
CA PHE A 22 -8.55 13.37 14.14
C PHE A 22 -7.14 13.91 13.91
N ASN A 23 -6.89 14.39 12.70
CA ASN A 23 -5.68 15.13 12.37
C ASN A 23 -6.06 16.35 11.53
N GLU A 24 -5.63 17.54 11.96
CA GLU A 24 -5.84 18.76 11.22
C GLU A 24 -5.10 18.71 9.87
N PRO A 25 -5.79 18.92 8.73
CA PRO A 25 -5.14 19.03 7.44
C PRO A 25 -4.44 20.38 7.27
N SER A 26 -3.46 20.46 6.37
CA SER A 26 -2.77 21.73 6.06
C SER A 26 -3.59 22.69 5.20
N ALA A 27 -4.78 22.27 4.75
CA ALA A 27 -5.69 23.05 3.92
C ALA A 27 -7.13 22.71 4.33
N PRO A 28 -8.09 23.64 4.16
CA PRO A 28 -9.47 23.42 4.54
C PRO A 28 -10.07 22.15 3.91
N ILE A 29 -10.96 21.49 4.64
CA ILE A 29 -11.66 20.30 4.15
C ILE A 29 -12.63 20.74 3.03
N PRO A 30 -12.52 20.17 1.81
CA PRO A 30 -13.42 20.53 0.72
C PRO A 30 -14.88 20.22 1.06
N PRO A 31 -15.85 21.08 0.69
CA PRO A 31 -17.27 20.88 1.04
C PRO A 31 -17.83 19.51 0.62
N GLU A 32 -17.37 18.96 -0.50
CA GLU A 32 -17.75 17.64 -0.98
C GLU A 32 -17.28 16.51 -0.04
N ILE A 33 -16.13 16.68 0.62
CA ILE A 33 -15.63 15.71 1.61
C ILE A 33 -16.40 15.85 2.92
N THR A 34 -16.72 17.07 3.33
CA THR A 34 -17.57 17.32 4.50
C THR A 34 -18.96 16.72 4.30
N ALA A 35 -19.56 16.87 3.11
CA ALA A 35 -20.86 16.30 2.78
C ALA A 35 -20.88 14.75 2.85
N ILE A 36 -19.77 14.11 2.51
CA ILE A 36 -19.62 12.66 2.55
C ILE A 36 -19.32 12.15 3.97
N THR A 37 -18.39 12.81 4.66
CA THR A 37 -17.80 12.30 5.93
C THR A 37 -18.43 12.88 7.19
N GLY A 38 -19.13 14.02 7.06
CA GLY A 38 -19.58 14.84 8.18
C GLY A 38 -18.45 15.46 9.02
N ILE A 39 -17.19 15.38 8.57
CA ILE A 39 -16.04 15.96 9.27
C ILE A 39 -15.88 17.41 8.81
N THR A 40 -15.94 18.35 9.75
CA THR A 40 -15.76 19.79 9.49
C THR A 40 -14.37 20.26 9.92
N ASP A 41 -13.94 21.44 9.44
CA ASP A 41 -12.68 22.05 9.85
C ASP A 41 -12.64 22.30 11.37
N GLU A 42 -13.77 22.67 11.97
CA GLU A 42 -13.88 22.90 13.42
C GLU A 42 -13.66 21.61 14.23
N MET A 43 -14.07 20.46 13.70
CA MET A 43 -13.87 19.17 14.37
C MET A 43 -12.40 18.74 14.43
N VAL A 44 -11.62 19.17 13.44
CA VAL A 44 -10.21 18.77 13.29
C VAL A 44 -9.23 19.85 13.73
N ALA A 45 -9.69 21.08 13.98
CA ALA A 45 -8.85 22.20 14.39
C ALA A 45 -8.02 21.86 15.64
N GLY A 46 -6.70 22.02 15.56
CA GLY A 46 -5.74 21.72 16.63
C GLY A 46 -5.55 20.23 16.93
N GLN A 47 -6.26 19.33 16.25
CA GLN A 47 -6.13 17.89 16.46
C GLN A 47 -4.87 17.36 15.78
N ARG A 48 -4.12 16.54 16.50
CA ARG A 48 -2.95 15.85 15.97
C ARG A 48 -2.94 14.42 16.47
N ILE A 49 -2.72 13.49 15.55
CA ILE A 49 -2.54 12.08 15.92
C ILE A 49 -1.21 11.94 16.66
N ASP A 50 -1.25 11.26 17.81
CA ASP A 50 -0.05 10.88 18.56
C ASP A 50 0.62 9.66 17.91
N ASP A 51 1.81 9.90 17.34
CA ASP A 51 2.62 8.87 16.67
C ASP A 51 3.04 7.74 17.62
N ALA A 52 3.26 8.05 18.91
CA ALA A 52 3.61 7.05 19.91
C ALA A 52 2.40 6.17 20.24
N ALA A 53 1.22 6.77 20.38
CA ALA A 53 -0.02 6.03 20.58
C ALA A 53 -0.35 5.10 19.40
N VAL A 54 -0.17 5.56 18.15
CA VAL A 54 -0.33 4.70 16.96
C VAL A 54 0.66 3.55 16.98
N SER A 55 1.93 3.84 17.28
CA SER A 55 2.98 2.82 17.32
C SER A 55 2.70 1.76 18.38
N ALA A 56 2.35 2.18 19.60
CA ALA A 56 1.96 1.27 20.68
C ALA A 56 0.71 0.44 20.31
N PHE A 57 -0.28 1.05 19.66
CA PHE A 57 -1.49 0.35 19.24
C PHE A 57 -1.20 -0.77 18.23
N VAL A 58 -0.23 -0.61 17.34
CA VAL A 58 0.06 -1.60 16.27
C VAL A 58 1.26 -2.50 16.55
N ASP A 59 1.98 -2.30 17.66
CA ASP A 59 3.27 -2.96 17.93
C ASP A 59 3.16 -4.49 17.96
N ASP A 60 2.16 -5.03 18.64
CA ASP A 60 1.87 -6.46 18.74
C ASP A 60 1.10 -7.03 17.54
N ALA A 61 0.60 -6.18 16.64
CA ALA A 61 -0.18 -6.63 15.50
C ALA A 61 0.72 -7.38 14.49
N VAL A 62 0.31 -8.61 14.15
CA VAL A 62 1.03 -9.47 13.19
C VAL A 62 0.67 -9.18 11.74
N ILE A 63 -0.50 -8.58 11.50
CA ILE A 63 -0.99 -8.18 10.18
C ILE A 63 -1.89 -6.95 10.28
N THR A 64 -1.73 -6.01 9.36
CA THR A 64 -2.66 -4.90 9.11
C THR A 64 -3.57 -5.27 7.95
N ILE A 65 -4.89 -5.23 8.16
CA ILE A 65 -5.87 -5.52 7.12
C ILE A 65 -6.65 -4.24 6.82
N ALA A 66 -6.76 -3.90 5.54
CA ALA A 66 -7.57 -2.79 5.08
C ALA A 66 -8.42 -3.22 3.88
N TYR A 67 -9.53 -2.51 3.67
CA TYR A 67 -10.40 -2.77 2.54
C TYR A 67 -9.64 -2.60 1.21
N ASN A 68 -8.94 -1.46 1.03
CA ASN A 68 -8.15 -1.18 -0.16
C ASN A 68 -6.70 -0.88 0.20
N SER A 69 -5.99 -1.85 0.78
CA SER A 69 -4.68 -1.62 1.42
C SER A 69 -3.62 -0.91 0.56
N GLY A 70 -3.76 -0.89 -0.76
CA GLY A 70 -2.88 -0.11 -1.65
C GLY A 70 -3.05 1.42 -1.51
N PHE A 71 -4.17 1.89 -0.96
CA PHE A 71 -4.41 3.27 -0.57
C PHE A 71 -3.91 3.51 0.85
N GLU A 72 -4.46 2.81 1.85
CA GLU A 72 -4.16 3.11 3.28
C GLU A 72 -2.68 2.92 3.61
N ARG A 73 -2.04 1.87 3.08
CA ARG A 73 -0.62 1.60 3.35
C ARG A 73 0.28 2.75 2.98
N LYS A 74 -0.01 3.47 1.89
CA LYS A 74 0.83 4.60 1.44
C LYS A 74 0.80 5.75 2.44
N PHE A 75 -0.35 6.00 3.04
CA PHE A 75 -0.49 7.02 4.08
C PHE A 75 0.11 6.52 5.39
N ALA A 76 -0.20 5.29 5.78
CA ALA A 76 0.29 4.70 7.02
C ALA A 76 1.82 4.64 7.08
N GLU A 77 2.49 4.11 6.05
CA GLU A 77 3.97 4.06 5.97
C GLU A 77 4.58 5.46 5.92
N ARG A 78 3.88 6.45 5.34
CA ARG A 78 4.38 7.82 5.23
C ARG A 78 4.43 8.55 6.58
N TYR A 79 3.41 8.34 7.42
CA TYR A 79 3.30 9.04 8.71
C TYR A 79 3.87 8.23 9.86
N TRP A 80 3.72 6.90 9.83
CA TRP A 80 4.12 6.02 10.93
C TRP A 80 5.00 4.88 10.41
N PRO A 81 6.34 4.99 10.55
CA PRO A 81 7.30 4.03 10.00
C PRO A 81 7.11 2.58 10.47
N ILE A 82 6.47 2.36 11.62
CA ILE A 82 6.16 1.02 12.13
C ILE A 82 5.39 0.14 11.13
N PHE A 83 4.54 0.73 10.29
CA PHE A 83 3.76 0.00 9.28
C PHE A 83 4.61 -0.55 8.12
N GLU A 84 5.83 -0.07 7.92
CA GLU A 84 6.75 -0.62 6.93
C GLU A 84 7.17 -2.06 7.28
N GLN A 85 7.13 -2.38 8.59
CA GLN A 85 7.52 -3.68 9.14
C GLN A 85 6.35 -4.65 9.27
N LYS A 86 5.10 -4.17 9.08
CA LYS A 86 3.89 -4.97 9.24
C LYS A 86 3.53 -5.72 7.96
N ALA A 87 2.97 -6.92 8.13
CA ALA A 87 2.31 -7.62 7.03
C ALA A 87 1.02 -6.87 6.65
N TRP A 88 0.66 -6.90 5.36
CA TRP A 88 -0.53 -6.22 4.86
C TRP A 88 -1.45 -7.17 4.09
N GLY A 89 -2.72 -7.18 4.51
CA GLY A 89 -3.83 -7.84 3.83
C GLY A 89 -4.77 -6.83 3.16
N CYS A 90 -5.26 -7.17 1.97
CA CYS A 90 -6.20 -6.33 1.21
C CYS A 90 -7.49 -7.10 0.93
N SER A 91 -8.57 -6.82 1.66
CA SER A 91 -9.81 -7.59 1.47
C SER A 91 -10.44 -7.37 0.10
N ALA A 92 -10.29 -6.19 -0.52
CA ALA A 92 -10.85 -5.94 -1.86
C ALA A 92 -10.20 -6.77 -2.98
N THR A 93 -8.91 -7.12 -2.85
CA THR A 93 -8.15 -7.75 -3.95
C THR A 93 -7.59 -9.12 -3.64
N GLU A 94 -7.44 -9.46 -2.36
CA GLU A 94 -6.90 -10.75 -1.92
C GLU A 94 -7.99 -11.78 -1.65
N ILE A 95 -9.27 -11.43 -1.75
CA ILE A 95 -10.38 -12.40 -1.80
C ILE A 95 -11.04 -12.28 -3.17
N ASP A 96 -11.32 -13.42 -3.81
CA ASP A 96 -11.97 -13.45 -5.13
C ASP A 96 -13.49 -13.49 -4.95
N TRP A 97 -14.05 -12.38 -4.47
CA TRP A 97 -15.45 -12.28 -4.04
C TRP A 97 -16.46 -12.79 -5.07
N ARG A 98 -16.18 -12.61 -6.37
CA ARG A 98 -17.04 -13.10 -7.46
C ARG A 98 -17.12 -14.61 -7.52
N LYS A 99 -16.05 -15.33 -7.18
CA LYS A 99 -16.09 -16.80 -7.08
C LYS A 99 -16.97 -17.27 -5.94
N HIS A 100 -17.12 -16.45 -4.90
CA HIS A 100 -17.90 -16.74 -3.71
C HIS A 100 -19.32 -16.14 -3.76
N GLY A 101 -19.82 -15.80 -4.96
CA GLY A 101 -21.21 -15.36 -5.16
C GLY A 101 -21.49 -13.87 -5.01
N PHE A 102 -20.48 -13.03 -4.77
CA PHE A 102 -20.66 -11.58 -4.64
C PHE A 102 -20.54 -10.87 -6.00
N ALA A 103 -21.35 -9.85 -6.25
CA ALA A 103 -21.33 -9.09 -7.51
C ALA A 103 -20.01 -8.31 -7.74
N GLY A 104 -19.37 -7.90 -6.65
CA GLY A 104 -18.12 -7.15 -6.67
C GLY A 104 -17.47 -7.05 -5.31
N ALA A 105 -16.34 -6.36 -5.27
CA ALA A 105 -15.55 -6.22 -4.05
C ALA A 105 -15.90 -4.95 -3.26
N GLN A 106 -16.75 -4.04 -3.74
CA GLN A 106 -17.07 -2.79 -3.01
C GLN A 106 -17.57 -3.09 -1.60
N LEU A 107 -17.00 -2.44 -0.57
CA LEU A 107 -17.32 -2.73 0.84
C LEU A 107 -18.83 -2.70 1.10
N GLY A 108 -19.54 -1.70 0.59
CA GLY A 108 -21.00 -1.64 0.70
C GLY A 108 -21.74 -2.83 0.07
N TYR A 109 -21.28 -3.32 -1.10
CA TYR A 109 -21.86 -4.51 -1.72
C TYR A 109 -21.54 -5.79 -0.96
N LEU A 110 -20.34 -5.90 -0.40
CA LEU A 110 -19.99 -7.03 0.46
C LEU A 110 -20.87 -7.06 1.70
N LEU A 111 -21.05 -5.92 2.36
CA LEU A 111 -21.93 -5.78 3.53
C LEU A 111 -23.36 -6.16 3.21
N THR A 112 -23.92 -5.66 2.10
CA THR A 112 -25.26 -6.06 1.67
C THR A 112 -25.33 -7.57 1.42
N GLY A 113 -24.30 -8.16 0.79
CA GLY A 113 -24.22 -9.60 0.54
C GLY A 113 -24.15 -10.45 1.81
N VAL A 114 -23.60 -9.91 2.90
CA VAL A 114 -23.54 -10.59 4.21
C VAL A 114 -24.70 -10.22 5.14
N GLY A 115 -25.66 -9.41 4.67
CA GLY A 115 -26.88 -9.07 5.41
C GLY A 115 -26.78 -7.82 6.31
N PHE A 116 -25.77 -6.98 6.12
CA PHE A 116 -25.54 -5.78 6.94
C PHE A 116 -25.74 -4.49 6.14
N PHE A 117 -26.15 -3.44 6.86
CA PHE A 117 -26.20 -2.07 6.38
C PHE A 117 -25.14 -1.24 7.11
N HIS A 118 -24.57 -0.27 6.41
CA HIS A 118 -23.45 0.51 6.94
C HIS A 118 -23.55 1.97 6.54
N GLN A 119 -23.39 2.85 7.52
CA GLN A 119 -23.17 4.27 7.27
C GLN A 119 -21.67 4.49 7.13
N ALA A 120 -21.23 4.57 5.87
CA ALA A 120 -19.83 4.74 5.54
C ALA A 120 -19.27 6.08 6.05
N HIS A 121 -17.94 6.20 5.98
CA HIS A 121 -17.18 7.46 6.11
C HIS A 121 -16.75 7.86 7.52
N ARG A 122 -16.98 7.00 8.50
CA ARG A 122 -16.24 6.99 9.77
C ARG A 122 -15.24 5.85 9.78
N ALA A 123 -13.97 6.17 10.02
CA ALA A 123 -12.88 5.22 9.86
C ALA A 123 -12.97 3.99 10.80
N VAL A 124 -13.49 4.17 12.02
CA VAL A 124 -13.69 3.05 12.96
C VAL A 124 -14.87 2.19 12.53
N ASP A 125 -15.97 2.80 12.11
CA ASP A 125 -17.16 2.07 11.66
C ASP A 125 -16.84 1.25 10.41
N ASP A 126 -16.06 1.81 9.47
CA ASP A 126 -15.56 1.08 8.30
C ASP A 126 -14.68 -0.12 8.70
N CYS A 127 -13.91 -0.02 9.81
CA CYS A 127 -13.13 -1.16 10.34
C CYS A 127 -14.06 -2.25 10.87
N HIS A 128 -15.08 -1.91 11.66
CA HIS A 128 -16.04 -2.89 12.18
C HIS A 128 -16.83 -3.55 11.05
N ALA A 129 -17.30 -2.77 10.08
CA ALA A 129 -17.98 -3.29 8.91
C ALA A 129 -17.08 -4.26 8.12
N LEU A 130 -15.78 -3.96 8.00
CA LEU A 130 -14.83 -4.89 7.42
C LEU A 130 -14.66 -6.18 8.25
N LEU A 131 -14.70 -6.11 9.59
CA LEU A 131 -14.65 -7.30 10.44
C LEU A 131 -15.86 -8.21 10.20
N GLU A 132 -17.07 -7.66 10.06
CA GLU A 132 -18.26 -8.46 9.73
C GLU A 132 -18.11 -9.20 8.40
N VAL A 133 -17.61 -8.51 7.37
CA VAL A 133 -17.33 -9.11 6.06
C VAL A 133 -16.26 -10.20 6.16
N LEU A 134 -15.26 -10.02 7.01
CA LEU A 134 -14.16 -10.99 7.20
C LEU A 134 -14.58 -12.20 8.06
N ALA A 135 -15.52 -12.01 8.99
CA ALA A 135 -16.09 -13.06 9.83
C ALA A 135 -17.07 -13.95 9.05
N PHE A 136 -17.68 -13.42 7.98
CA PHE A 136 -18.66 -14.15 7.18
C PHE A 136 -18.12 -15.46 6.61
N GLU A 137 -18.85 -16.54 6.83
CA GLU A 137 -18.54 -17.86 6.29
C GLU A 137 -18.98 -17.93 4.82
N LEU A 138 -18.01 -18.13 3.92
CA LEU A 138 -18.27 -18.23 2.50
C LEU A 138 -18.94 -19.58 2.19
N PRO A 139 -20.17 -19.61 1.62
CA PRO A 139 -20.95 -20.85 1.50
C PRO A 139 -20.28 -21.96 0.70
N ASP A 140 -19.45 -21.61 -0.28
CA ASP A 140 -18.76 -22.55 -1.16
C ASP A 140 -17.50 -23.17 -0.53
N THR A 141 -16.95 -22.55 0.52
CA THR A 141 -15.75 -23.05 1.21
C THR A 141 -16.02 -23.54 2.63
N GLY A 142 -17.11 -23.09 3.27
CA GLY A 142 -17.37 -23.34 4.68
C GLY A 142 -16.37 -22.67 5.63
N ALA A 143 -15.58 -21.72 5.12
CA ALA A 143 -14.54 -21.02 5.88
C ALA A 143 -14.84 -19.50 5.95
N PRO A 144 -14.41 -18.82 7.03
CA PRO A 144 -14.48 -17.36 7.09
C PRO A 144 -13.67 -16.71 5.96
N ALA A 145 -14.15 -15.59 5.44
CA ALA A 145 -13.43 -14.83 4.41
C ALA A 145 -12.00 -14.41 4.86
N LEU A 146 -11.82 -14.17 6.17
CA LEU A 146 -10.50 -13.93 6.76
C LEU A 146 -9.52 -15.08 6.51
N ALA A 147 -9.97 -16.33 6.55
CA ALA A 147 -9.12 -17.50 6.31
C ALA A 147 -8.46 -17.43 4.92
N LEU A 148 -9.25 -17.15 3.88
CA LEU A 148 -8.78 -17.01 2.50
C LEU A 148 -7.81 -15.83 2.35
N LEU A 149 -8.08 -14.72 3.04
CA LEU A 149 -7.17 -13.56 3.06
C LEU A 149 -5.83 -13.94 3.70
N LEU A 150 -5.85 -14.60 4.87
CA LEU A 150 -4.64 -15.01 5.57
C LEU A 150 -3.80 -16.00 4.74
N GLU A 151 -4.42 -16.92 4.03
CA GLU A 151 -3.72 -17.82 3.10
C GLU A 151 -2.94 -17.05 2.01
N LYS A 152 -3.53 -15.97 1.49
CA LYS A 152 -2.83 -15.13 0.50
C LYS A 152 -1.79 -14.23 1.16
N ALA A 153 -2.07 -13.67 2.34
CA ALA A 153 -1.17 -12.78 3.06
C ALA A 153 0.09 -13.49 3.58
N ARG A 154 -0.02 -14.77 3.97
CA ARG A 154 1.11 -15.63 4.39
C ARG A 154 2.08 -15.94 3.24
N LYS A 155 1.67 -15.75 1.98
CA LYS A 155 2.56 -16.02 0.83
C LYS A 155 3.64 -14.94 0.77
N PRO A 156 4.92 -15.33 0.65
CA PRO A 156 6.01 -14.36 0.58
C PRO A 156 5.85 -13.47 -0.65
N THR A 157 5.66 -12.17 -0.41
CA THR A 157 5.62 -11.15 -1.45
C THR A 157 6.84 -10.24 -1.33
N MET A 158 7.33 -9.76 -2.47
CA MET A 158 8.43 -8.82 -2.54
C MET A 158 7.98 -7.61 -3.35
N ARG A 159 8.30 -6.42 -2.84
CA ARG A 159 8.11 -5.16 -3.54
C ARG A 159 9.40 -4.84 -4.30
N ILE A 160 9.31 -4.75 -5.62
CA ILE A 160 10.43 -4.37 -6.48
C ILE A 160 10.22 -2.91 -6.90
N TRP A 161 11.24 -2.10 -6.64
CA TRP A 161 11.29 -0.70 -7.02
C TRP A 161 12.15 -0.51 -8.26
N ALA A 162 11.59 0.12 -9.29
CA ALA A 162 12.35 0.64 -10.43
C ALA A 162 12.68 2.12 -10.17
N GLU A 163 13.72 2.36 -9.37
CA GLU A 163 14.16 3.71 -9.05
C GLU A 163 14.86 4.38 -10.23
N GLN A 164 14.65 5.68 -10.40
CA GLN A 164 15.27 6.52 -11.44
C GLN A 164 14.99 6.02 -12.87
N SER A 165 13.87 5.30 -13.09
CA SER A 165 13.50 4.87 -14.43
C SER A 165 13.18 6.10 -15.31
N PRO A 166 13.70 6.19 -16.54
CA PRO A 166 13.31 7.24 -17.48
C PRO A 166 11.80 7.23 -17.74
N PHE A 167 11.19 8.42 -17.90
CA PHE A 167 9.75 8.55 -18.14
C PHE A 167 9.26 7.73 -19.34
N GLU A 168 10.07 7.63 -20.39
CA GLU A 168 9.77 6.83 -21.58
C GLU A 168 9.56 5.34 -21.30
N LEU A 169 10.12 4.80 -20.20
CA LEU A 169 9.92 3.39 -19.83
C LEU A 169 8.59 3.13 -19.12
N LYS A 170 7.81 4.17 -18.80
CA LYS A 170 6.55 4.07 -18.08
C LYS A 170 5.62 3.02 -18.65
N ASP A 171 5.39 3.00 -19.97
CA ASP A 171 4.42 2.08 -20.57
C ASP A 171 4.95 0.64 -20.67
N SER A 172 6.27 0.48 -20.83
CA SER A 172 6.92 -0.83 -20.73
C SER A 172 6.82 -1.40 -19.31
N LEU A 173 7.07 -0.58 -18.30
CA LEU A 173 6.96 -0.95 -16.89
C LEU A 173 5.51 -1.24 -16.50
N LYS A 174 4.55 -0.44 -16.97
CA LYS A 174 3.11 -0.73 -16.80
C LYS A 174 2.71 -2.08 -17.41
N ARG A 175 3.16 -2.40 -18.63
CA ARG A 175 2.89 -3.72 -19.26
C ARG A 175 3.47 -4.88 -18.45
N ARG A 176 4.59 -4.65 -17.77
CA ARG A 176 5.20 -5.61 -16.82
C ARG A 176 4.52 -5.63 -15.44
N GLY A 177 3.38 -4.95 -15.28
CA GLY A 177 2.62 -4.92 -14.04
C GLY A 177 3.21 -4.01 -12.96
N TYR A 178 4.11 -3.09 -13.32
CA TYR A 178 4.57 -2.06 -12.39
C TYR A 178 3.56 -0.90 -12.33
N ARG A 179 3.30 -0.38 -11.13
CA ARG A 179 2.43 0.78 -10.91
C ARG A 179 3.24 2.02 -10.59
N LEU A 180 2.89 3.15 -11.20
CA LEU A 180 3.53 4.43 -10.91
C LEU A 180 3.16 4.89 -9.51
N GLU A 181 4.17 5.28 -8.74
CA GLU A 181 4.01 5.95 -7.47
C GLU A 181 4.63 7.35 -7.55
N ARG A 182 3.85 8.38 -7.20
CA ARG A 182 4.35 9.76 -7.16
C ARG A 182 4.95 10.00 -5.78
N ARG A 183 6.29 10.02 -5.68
CA ARG A 183 6.98 10.46 -4.46
C ARG A 183 7.26 11.97 -4.59
N GLN A 184 7.01 12.75 -3.53
CA GLN A 184 7.06 14.23 -3.54
C GLN A 184 8.46 14.83 -3.76
N ARG A 185 9.54 14.05 -3.74
CA ARG A 185 10.90 14.55 -3.99
C ARG A 185 11.31 14.31 -5.46
N ARG A 186 11.50 15.44 -6.15
CA ARG A 186 11.95 15.71 -7.53
C ARG A 186 12.42 14.50 -8.37
N SER A 187 11.84 14.40 -9.57
CA SER A 187 12.29 13.67 -10.78
C SER A 187 12.56 12.16 -10.71
N THR A 188 12.35 11.49 -9.58
CA THR A 188 12.57 10.03 -9.51
C THR A 188 11.25 9.29 -9.73
N GLN A 189 11.08 8.70 -10.92
CA GLN A 189 10.02 7.71 -11.10
C GLN A 189 10.34 6.50 -10.25
N VAL A 190 9.33 6.08 -9.50
CA VAL A 190 9.39 4.89 -8.68
C VAL A 190 8.23 4.02 -9.15
N VAL A 191 8.56 2.88 -9.75
CA VAL A 191 7.55 1.96 -10.27
C VAL A 191 7.59 0.69 -9.43
N VAL A 192 6.41 0.27 -8.95
CA VAL A 192 6.26 -0.76 -7.91
C VAL A 192 5.64 -2.02 -8.50
N HIS A 193 6.29 -3.16 -8.33
CA HIS A 193 5.69 -4.46 -8.63
C HIS A 193 5.69 -5.35 -7.36
N ARG A 194 4.50 -5.82 -6.95
CA ARG A 194 4.37 -6.84 -5.88
C ARG A 194 4.47 -8.21 -6.55
N CYS A 195 5.65 -8.81 -6.49
CA CYS A 195 5.89 -10.14 -7.04
C CYS A 195 5.80 -11.18 -5.90
N ARG A 196 5.19 -12.34 -6.17
CA ARG A 196 5.31 -13.49 -5.27
C ARG A 196 6.70 -14.11 -5.41
N ARG A 197 7.36 -14.51 -4.32
CA ARG A 197 8.67 -15.19 -4.40
C ARG A 197 8.54 -16.45 -5.29
N GLY A 198 9.20 -16.44 -6.45
CA GLY A 198 9.21 -17.50 -7.46
C GLY A 198 10.21 -17.19 -8.60
N ARG A 199 10.40 -18.11 -9.57
CA ARG A 199 11.37 -17.92 -10.68
C ARG A 199 11.16 -16.61 -11.48
N ALA A 200 9.93 -16.11 -11.57
CA ALA A 200 9.58 -14.85 -12.21
C ALA A 200 10.18 -13.62 -11.47
N GLY A 201 10.06 -13.57 -10.15
CA GLY A 201 10.59 -12.45 -9.35
C GLY A 201 12.12 -12.33 -9.36
N ARG A 202 12.86 -13.44 -9.54
CA ARG A 202 14.32 -13.39 -9.78
C ARG A 202 14.66 -12.82 -11.16
N ARG A 203 13.87 -13.13 -12.20
CA ARG A 203 14.07 -12.60 -13.56
C ARG A 203 13.79 -11.10 -13.63
N ASP A 204 12.72 -10.63 -12.99
CA ASP A 204 12.38 -9.20 -12.96
C ASP A 204 13.44 -8.36 -12.22
N LEU A 205 13.98 -8.87 -11.10
CA LEU A 205 15.07 -8.22 -10.38
C LEU A 205 16.36 -8.13 -11.22
N VAL A 206 16.67 -9.18 -11.99
CA VAL A 206 17.85 -9.23 -12.87
C VAL A 206 17.67 -8.31 -14.08
N LEU A 207 16.47 -8.21 -14.65
CA LEU A 207 16.18 -7.37 -15.81
C LEU A 207 16.15 -5.88 -15.45
N ALA A 208 15.55 -5.52 -14.31
CA ALA A 208 15.62 -4.16 -13.78
C ALA A 208 17.08 -3.71 -13.55
N LYS A 209 17.94 -4.60 -13.04
CA LYS A 209 19.39 -4.34 -12.92
C LYS A 209 20.10 -4.26 -14.28
N ARG A 210 19.80 -5.15 -15.23
CA ARG A 210 20.45 -5.16 -16.56
C ARG A 210 20.11 -3.92 -17.39
N ASP A 211 18.86 -3.48 -17.40
CA ASP A 211 18.44 -2.27 -18.12
C ASP A 211 19.09 -1.00 -17.53
N LEU A 212 19.24 -0.96 -16.19
CA LEU A 212 19.94 0.12 -15.49
C LEU A 212 21.46 0.12 -15.76
N HIS A 213 22.10 -1.07 -15.74
CA HIS A 213 23.53 -1.20 -16.01
C HIS A 213 23.89 -0.96 -17.49
N ALA A 214 23.07 -1.41 -18.43
CA ALA A 214 23.27 -1.18 -19.86
C ALA A 214 23.26 0.33 -20.20
N ARG A 215 22.38 1.10 -19.55
CA ARG A 215 22.34 2.56 -19.75
C ARG A 215 23.38 3.32 -18.94
N ARG A 216 23.83 2.83 -17.77
CA ARG A 216 25.03 3.37 -17.11
C ARG A 216 26.27 3.22 -18.01
N ARG A 217 26.41 2.10 -18.72
CA ARG A 217 27.47 1.91 -19.73
C ARG A 217 27.29 2.84 -20.92
N ALA A 218 26.08 3.01 -21.43
CA ALA A 218 25.82 3.94 -22.55
C ALA A 218 26.04 5.41 -22.18
N ARG A 219 25.69 5.84 -20.96
CA ARG A 219 25.98 7.19 -20.45
C ARG A 219 27.48 7.40 -20.18
N ARG A 220 28.19 6.38 -19.70
CA ARG A 220 29.66 6.42 -19.60
C ARG A 220 30.30 6.55 -20.99
N ALA A 221 29.89 5.73 -21.94
CA ALA A 221 30.38 5.79 -23.33
C ALA A 221 30.05 7.14 -24.02
N ALA A 222 28.91 7.76 -23.71
CA ALA A 222 28.57 9.09 -24.20
C ALA A 222 29.40 10.19 -23.52
N ALA A 223 29.67 10.08 -22.21
CA ALA A 223 30.56 10.98 -21.49
C ALA A 223 32.03 10.83 -21.96
N ASP A 224 32.49 9.61 -22.21
CA ASP A 224 33.84 9.32 -22.74
C ASP A 224 34.00 9.87 -24.17
N ARG A 225 32.96 9.79 -25.02
CA ARG A 225 32.93 10.44 -26.35
C ARG A 225 32.92 11.96 -26.28
N LEU A 226 32.24 12.53 -25.28
CA LEU A 226 32.25 13.98 -25.05
C LEU A 226 33.62 14.45 -24.55
N HIS A 227 34.29 13.63 -23.73
CA HIS A 227 35.63 13.90 -23.20
C HIS A 227 36.72 13.79 -24.28
N ALA A 228 36.54 12.94 -25.29
CA ALA A 228 37.43 12.83 -26.45
C ALA A 228 37.26 13.98 -27.48
N LEU A 229 36.10 14.67 -27.46
CA LEU A 229 35.81 15.81 -28.34
C LEU A 229 36.20 17.16 -27.72
N LEU A 230 36.42 17.22 -26.40
CA LEU A 230 36.76 18.43 -25.67
C LEU A 230 38.12 18.19 -25.00
N GLY A 231 39.18 18.66 -25.67
CA GLY A 231 40.56 18.57 -25.21
C GLY A 231 40.76 19.09 -23.79
N GLU A 232 41.82 18.55 -23.16
CA GLU A 232 42.20 18.71 -21.76
C GLU A 232 41.97 20.12 -21.21
N GLY A 233 40.94 20.25 -20.36
CA GLY A 233 40.61 21.51 -19.74
C GLY A 233 39.47 21.35 -18.74
N LEU A 234 39.83 21.34 -17.46
CA LEU A 234 39.00 21.25 -16.25
C LEU A 234 38.70 19.85 -15.71
N ALA A 235 39.64 19.43 -14.88
CA ALA A 235 39.48 18.39 -13.87
C ALA A 235 38.75 18.93 -12.61
N TRP A 236 38.03 18.02 -11.94
CA TRP A 236 37.52 18.04 -10.55
C TRP A 236 36.26 18.91 -10.26
N LEU A 237 35.19 18.47 -9.59
CA LEU A 237 34.92 17.30 -8.74
C LEU A 237 33.42 16.91 -8.71
N SER A 238 33.22 15.60 -8.70
CA SER A 238 32.04 14.77 -8.46
C SER A 238 31.34 14.94 -7.11
N ALA A 239 30.03 14.60 -7.01
CA ALA A 239 29.52 13.55 -6.09
C ALA A 239 27.98 13.36 -6.11
N PHE A 240 27.58 12.09 -6.05
CA PHE A 240 26.24 11.55 -5.76
C PHE A 240 26.08 11.31 -4.23
N ALA A 241 24.84 11.44 -3.72
CA ALA A 241 24.09 10.64 -2.71
C ALA A 241 24.56 10.32 -1.24
N LEU A 242 23.60 10.53 -0.31
CA LEU A 242 23.11 9.72 0.86
C LEU A 242 23.91 9.48 2.17
N ALA A 243 23.18 9.52 3.32
CA ALA A 243 22.87 8.38 4.23
C ALA A 243 21.63 8.70 5.09
#